data_AF-Q8SUW5-F1
#
_entry.id   AF-Q8SUW5-F1
#
_cell.length_a   1.000
_cell.length_b   1.000
_cell.length_c   1.000
_cell.angle_alpha   90.00
_cell.angle_beta   90.00
_cell.angle_gamma   90.00
#
_symmetry.space_group_name_H-M   'P 1'
#
loop_
_entity.id
_entity.type
_entity.pdbx_description
1 polymer ?
#
loop_
_entity_poly.entity_id
_entity_poly.type
_entity_poly.pdbx_seq_one_letter_code
_entity_poly.pdbx_strand_id
1 'polypeptide(L)'
;MREAVAVFKKNKKVYSVGPFDPLVLDAVVGLKEMAKKAYEDEFLRIEAGGWVIGSLSGTGDVTIILVSRNVDLEKLRHVYESYRVCVAYGDIQMMDTLLSMYRRRAG
;
A
#
# COMPACT_ATOMS: atom_id res chain seq x y z
N MET A 1 -11.36 -8.08 10.22
CA MET A 1 -10.87 -6.82 9.64
C MET A 1 -11.64 -6.53 8.36
N ARG A 2 -11.87 -5.26 7.99
CA ARG A 2 -12.20 -4.90 6.59
C ARG A 2 -10.88 -4.66 5.86
N GLU A 3 -10.89 -4.74 4.54
CA GLU A 3 -9.69 -4.38 3.78
C GLU A 3 -9.18 -3.00 4.18
N ALA A 4 -7.86 -2.89 4.31
CA ALA A 4 -7.21 -1.64 4.64
C ALA A 4 -6.11 -1.34 3.62
N VAL A 5 -5.98 -0.06 3.25
CA VAL A 5 -4.87 0.41 2.45
C VAL A 5 -4.23 1.58 3.15
N ALA A 6 -2.91 1.69 3.07
CA ALA A 6 -2.19 2.83 3.59
C ALA A 6 -1.01 3.19 2.68
N VAL A 7 -0.77 4.49 2.59
CA VAL A 7 0.38 5.07 1.89
C VAL A 7 1.29 5.69 2.92
N PHE A 8 2.56 5.36 2.81
CA PHE A 8 3.63 5.89 3.63
C PHE A 8 4.64 6.61 2.75
N LYS A 9 5.12 7.76 3.22
CA LYS A 9 6.26 8.48 2.63
C LYS A 9 7.30 8.68 3.71
N LYS A 10 8.53 8.22 3.50
CA LYS A 10 9.60 8.26 4.52
C LYS A 10 9.13 7.67 5.85
N ASN A 11 8.45 6.52 5.79
CA ASN A 11 7.83 5.81 6.93
C ASN A 11 6.76 6.61 7.70
N LYS A 12 6.28 7.74 7.18
CA LYS A 12 5.15 8.49 7.76
C LYS A 12 3.88 8.21 6.97
N LYS A 13 2.80 7.88 7.68
CA LYS A 13 1.49 7.66 7.05
C LYS A 13 0.98 8.97 6.46
N VAL A 14 0.76 9.00 5.15
CA VAL A 14 0.22 10.16 4.44
C VAL A 14 -1.24 9.98 4.05
N TYR A 15 -1.69 8.73 3.94
CA TYR A 15 -3.07 8.40 3.60
C TYR A 15 -3.41 6.99 4.08
N SER A 16 -4.68 6.75 4.43
CA SER A 16 -5.17 5.41 4.71
C SER A 16 -6.68 5.30 4.55
N VAL A 17 -7.14 4.15 4.08
CA VAL A 17 -8.55 3.73 4.11
C VAL A 17 -8.68 2.50 4.98
N GLY A 18 -9.66 2.51 5.89
CA GLY A 18 -9.91 1.41 6.81
C GLY A 18 -8.98 1.40 8.03
N PRO A 19 -9.22 0.49 8.98
CA PRO A 19 -8.40 0.37 10.18
C PRO A 19 -7.03 -0.20 9.82
N PHE A 20 -5.98 0.60 9.99
CA PHE A 20 -4.60 0.20 9.71
C PHE A 20 -3.79 0.22 11.01
N ASP A 21 -3.26 -0.94 11.39
CA ASP A 21 -2.43 -1.12 12.59
C ASP A 21 -0.98 -0.68 12.29
N PRO A 22 -0.39 0.23 13.08
CA PRO A 22 1.02 0.63 12.92
C PRO A 22 2.01 -0.53 12.89
N LEU A 23 1.76 -1.63 13.61
CA LEU A 23 2.66 -2.80 13.65
C LEU A 23 2.82 -3.46 12.27
N VAL A 24 1.84 -3.28 11.38
CA VAL A 24 1.93 -3.77 9.99
C VAL A 24 3.03 -3.04 9.22
N LEU A 25 3.21 -1.73 9.45
CA LEU A 25 4.30 -0.97 8.83
C LEU A 25 5.66 -1.50 9.30
N ASP A 26 5.83 -1.68 10.61
CA ASP A 26 7.09 -2.14 11.19
C ASP A 26 7.47 -3.54 10.63
N ALA A 27 6.48 -4.44 10.56
CA ALA A 27 6.67 -5.75 9.95
C ALA A 27 7.07 -5.67 8.47
N VAL A 28 6.38 -4.85 7.67
CA VAL A 28 6.68 -4.68 6.25
C VAL A 28 8.07 -4.07 6.04
N VAL A 29 8.44 -3.04 6.80
CA VAL A 29 9.75 -2.39 6.69
C VAL A 29 10.87 -3.37 7.07
N GLY A 30 10.75 -4.07 8.21
CA GLY A 30 11.75 -5.04 8.64
C GLY A 30 11.92 -6.19 7.64
N LEU A 31 10.82 -6.76 7.16
CA LEU A 31 10.86 -7.85 6.18
C LEU A 31 11.35 -7.39 4.81
N LYS A 32 11.04 -6.16 4.40
CA LYS A 32 11.58 -5.57 3.18
C LYS A 32 13.09 -5.38 3.24
N GLU A 33 13.63 -4.93 4.37
CA GLU A 33 15.08 -4.81 4.54
C GLU A 33 15.78 -6.18 4.44
N MET A 34 15.15 -7.23 4.97
CA MET A 34 15.64 -8.60 4.84
C MET A 34 15.54 -9.10 3.39
N ALA A 35 14.41 -8.88 2.72
CA ALA A 35 14.18 -9.31 1.35
C ALA A 35 15.11 -8.59 0.36
N LYS A 36 15.31 -7.27 0.51
CA LYS A 36 16.22 -6.49 -0.33
C LYS A 36 17.66 -6.98 -0.24
N LYS A 37 18.12 -7.35 0.95
CA LYS A 37 19.46 -7.91 1.15
C LYS A 37 19.65 -9.28 0.50
N ALA A 38 18.59 -10.06 0.37
CA ALA A 38 18.66 -11.43 -0.11
C ALA A 38 18.28 -11.60 -1.59
N TYR A 39 17.38 -10.76 -2.12
CA TYR A 39 16.69 -11.00 -3.40
C TYR A 39 16.49 -9.77 -4.29
N GLU A 40 16.90 -8.56 -3.87
CA GLU A 40 16.68 -7.28 -4.61
C GLU A 40 15.20 -7.00 -4.99
N ASP A 41 14.23 -7.61 -4.32
CA ASP A 41 12.82 -7.51 -4.69
C ASP A 41 12.15 -6.22 -4.15
N GLU A 42 11.25 -5.64 -4.95
CA GLU A 42 10.47 -4.44 -4.62
C GLU A 42 9.07 -4.76 -4.06
N PHE A 43 8.65 -6.02 -4.18
CA PHE A 43 7.37 -6.52 -3.72
C PHE A 43 7.54 -7.44 -2.50
N LEU A 44 6.68 -7.26 -1.51
CA LEU A 44 6.59 -8.14 -0.34
C LEU A 44 5.16 -8.63 -0.17
N ARG A 45 4.99 -9.95 -0.02
CA ARG A 45 3.74 -10.61 0.33
C ARG A 45 3.92 -11.36 1.64
N ILE A 46 3.05 -11.11 2.61
CA ILE A 46 3.02 -11.81 3.89
C ILE A 46 1.61 -12.40 4.06
N GLU A 47 1.53 -13.67 4.41
CA GLU A 47 0.25 -14.32 4.75
C GLU A 47 0.19 -14.58 6.24
N ALA A 48 -0.88 -14.11 6.89
CA ALA A 48 -1.07 -14.26 8.32
C ALA A 48 -2.55 -14.45 8.64
N GLY A 49 -2.93 -15.62 9.19
CA GLY A 49 -4.28 -15.85 9.71
C GLY A 49 -5.42 -15.66 8.69
N GLY A 50 -5.20 -16.03 7.42
CA GLY A 50 -6.18 -15.84 6.34
C GLY A 50 -6.25 -14.43 5.77
N TRP A 51 -5.33 -13.55 6.18
CA TRP A 51 -5.09 -12.23 5.59
C TRP A 51 -3.78 -12.22 4.82
N VAL A 52 -3.75 -11.35 3.83
CA VAL A 52 -2.59 -11.08 3.00
C VAL A 52 -2.22 -9.62 3.18
N ILE A 53 -0.96 -9.38 3.53
CA ILE A 53 -0.33 -8.07 3.53
C ILE A 53 0.54 -8.02 2.27
N GLY A 54 0.10 -7.25 1.28
CA GLY A 54 0.88 -6.92 0.10
C GLY A 54 1.50 -5.53 0.27
N SER A 55 2.76 -5.37 -0.13
CA SER A 55 3.38 -4.04 -0.17
C SER A 55 4.08 -3.78 -1.49
N LEU A 56 3.99 -2.52 -1.93
CA LEU A 56 4.68 -2.02 -3.11
C LEU A 56 5.53 -0.82 -2.72
N SER A 57 6.81 -0.89 -3.03
CA SER A 57 7.74 0.21 -2.81
C SER A 57 7.96 0.98 -4.10
N GLY A 58 7.71 2.28 -4.06
CA GLY A 58 7.92 3.17 -5.19
C GLY A 58 9.14 4.08 -5.00
N THR A 59 9.38 4.94 -5.99
CA THR A 59 10.43 5.95 -5.93
C THR A 59 10.14 7.00 -4.85
N GLY A 60 11.20 7.58 -4.26
CA GLY A 60 11.07 8.66 -3.27
C GLY A 60 10.55 8.22 -1.90
N ASP A 61 10.94 7.02 -1.45
CA ASP A 61 10.59 6.42 -0.16
C ASP A 61 9.08 6.28 0.08
N VAL A 62 8.35 5.99 -1.00
CA VAL A 62 6.91 5.73 -0.94
C VAL A 62 6.69 4.24 -0.78
N THR A 63 5.87 3.85 0.19
CA THR A 63 5.47 2.46 0.41
C THR A 63 3.95 2.40 0.49
N ILE A 64 3.35 1.55 -0.35
CA ILE A 64 1.93 1.23 -0.30
C ILE A 64 1.79 -0.10 0.41
N ILE A 65 0.87 -0.18 1.37
CA ILE A 65 0.52 -1.43 2.03
C ILE A 65 -0.96 -1.68 1.83
N LEU A 66 -1.30 -2.88 1.37
CA LEU A 66 -2.65 -3.40 1.25
C LEU A 66 -2.80 -4.60 2.19
N VAL A 67 -3.80 -4.54 3.06
CA VAL A 67 -4.24 -5.66 3.89
C VAL A 67 -5.59 -6.14 3.38
N SER A 68 -5.63 -7.32 2.80
CA SER A 68 -6.81 -7.89 2.13
C SER A 68 -6.86 -9.41 2.32
N ARG A 69 -7.95 -10.06 1.87
CA ARG A 69 -8.04 -11.53 1.90
C ARG A 69 -7.26 -12.19 0.76
N ASN A 70 -7.06 -11.47 -0.34
CA ASN A 70 -6.35 -11.94 -1.52
C ASN A 70 -5.25 -10.94 -1.88
N VAL A 71 -4.19 -11.40 -2.55
CA VAL A 71 -3.23 -10.50 -3.20
C VAL A 71 -3.92 -9.76 -4.33
N ASP A 72 -3.81 -8.43 -4.32
CA ASP A 72 -4.28 -7.59 -5.42
C ASP A 72 -3.17 -6.59 -5.81
N LEU A 73 -2.29 -7.05 -6.71
CA LEU A 73 -1.18 -6.28 -7.24
C LEU A 73 -1.65 -5.08 -8.08
N GLU A 74 -2.77 -5.23 -8.79
CA GLU A 74 -3.32 -4.15 -9.60
C GLU A 74 -3.83 -3.01 -8.72
N LYS A 75 -4.49 -3.33 -7.61
CA LYS A 75 -4.90 -2.34 -6.62
C LYS A 75 -3.72 -1.63 -5.96
N LEU A 76 -2.65 -2.36 -5.62
CA LEU A 76 -1.42 -1.73 -5.11
C LEU A 76 -0.82 -0.73 -6.11
N ARG A 77 -0.76 -1.09 -7.40
CA ARG A 77 -0.29 -0.20 -8.47
C ARG A 77 -1.22 0.99 -8.67
N HIS A 78 -2.54 0.76 -8.73
CA HIS A 78 -3.54 1.82 -8.87
C HIS A 78 -3.46 2.83 -7.73
N VAL A 79 -3.28 2.37 -6.49
CA VAL A 79 -3.10 3.23 -5.31
C VAL A 79 -1.82 4.05 -5.44
N TYR A 80 -0.72 3.45 -5.88
CA TYR A 80 0.54 4.16 -6.11
C TYR A 80 0.42 5.24 -7.19
N GLU A 81 -0.21 4.93 -8.32
CA GLU A 81 -0.45 5.88 -9.41
C GLU A 81 -1.39 7.01 -8.98
N SER A 82 -2.47 6.68 -8.28
CA SER A 82 -3.40 7.66 -7.71
C SER A 82 -2.67 8.62 -6.75
N TYR A 83 -1.80 8.09 -5.89
CA TYR A 83 -0.98 8.89 -5.00
C TYR A 83 -0.05 9.83 -5.78
N ARG A 84 0.60 9.37 -6.85
CA ARG A 84 1.47 10.22 -7.68
C ARG A 84 0.69 11.36 -8.33
N VAL A 85 -0.52 11.10 -8.81
CA VAL A 85 -1.42 12.15 -9.35
C VAL A 85 -1.74 13.15 -8.24
N CYS A 86 -2.18 12.68 -7.07
CA CYS A 86 -2.50 13.55 -5.94
C CYS A 86 -1.33 14.45 -5.52
N VAL A 87 -0.11 13.91 -5.49
CA VAL A 87 1.10 14.70 -5.20
C VAL A 87 1.37 15.73 -6.29
N ALA A 88 1.18 15.39 -7.56
CA ALA A 88 1.38 16.32 -8.67
C ALA A 88 0.42 17.52 -8.63
N TYR A 89 -0.82 17.29 -8.18
CA TYR A 89 -1.84 18.33 -8.01
C TYR A 89 -1.83 19.01 -6.62
N GLY A 90 -1.02 18.51 -5.67
CA GLY A 90 -0.97 19.04 -4.31
C GLY A 90 -2.21 18.75 -3.47
N ASP A 91 -3.03 17.77 -3.85
CA ASP A 91 -4.30 17.43 -3.19
C ASP A 91 -4.40 15.93 -2.90
N ILE A 92 -4.12 15.55 -1.65
CA ILE A 92 -4.20 14.17 -1.19
C ILE A 92 -5.64 13.69 -0.98
N GLN A 93 -6.61 14.60 -0.83
CA GLN A 93 -8.01 14.23 -0.62
C GLN A 93 -8.64 13.62 -1.88
N MET A 94 -8.09 13.95 -3.06
CA MET A 94 -8.46 13.30 -4.33
C MET A 94 -8.28 11.78 -4.31
N MET A 95 -7.47 11.23 -3.40
CA MET A 95 -7.31 9.78 -3.24
C MET A 95 -8.64 9.05 -3.05
N ASP A 96 -9.56 9.58 -2.22
CA ASP A 96 -10.84 8.92 -1.96
C ASP A 96 -11.65 8.76 -3.26
N THR A 97 -11.66 9.81 -4.07
CA THR A 97 -12.30 9.83 -5.39
C THR A 97 -11.66 8.82 -6.34
N LEU A 98 -10.33 8.86 -6.48
CA LEU A 98 -9.59 7.99 -7.40
C LEU A 98 -9.69 6.50 -7.02
N LEU A 99 -9.68 6.20 -5.72
CA LEU A 99 -9.85 4.82 -5.23
C LEU A 99 -11.30 4.33 -5.36
N SER A 100 -12.29 5.23 -5.25
CA SER A 100 -13.69 4.86 -5.48
C SER A 100 -13.97 4.46 -6.93
N MET A 101 -13.29 5.10 -7.90
CA MET A 101 -13.38 4.76 -9.33
C MET A 101 -12.84 3.36 -9.62
N TYR A 102 -11.75 2.95 -8.95
CA TYR A 102 -11.21 1.59 -9.07
C TYR A 102 -12.22 0.54 -8.62
N ARG A 103 -12.86 0.74 -7.46
CA ARG A 103 -13.89 -0.20 -6.95
C ARG A 103 -15.07 -0.37 -7.90
N ARG A 104 -15.48 0.69 -8.61
CA ARG A 104 -16.57 0.60 -9.61
C ARG A 104 -16.18 -0.14 -10.87
N ARG A 105 -14.88 -0.24 -11.17
CA ARG A 105 -14.36 -0.92 -12.37
C ARG A 105 -13.99 -2.38 -12.11
N ALA A 106 -13.67 -2.72 -10.86
CA ALA A 106 -13.26 -4.06 -10.42
C ALA A 106 -14.42 -4.93 -9.88
N GLY A 107 -15.64 -4.41 -9.83
CA GLY A 107 -16.87 -5.14 -9.49
C GLY A 107 -17.73 -5.35 -10.72
#